data_AF-A0A4R4ZNN4-F1
#
_entry.id   AF-A0A4R4ZNN4-F1
#
_cell.length_a   1.000
_cell.length_b   1.000
_cell.length_c   1.000
_cell.angle_alpha   90.00
_cell.angle_beta   90.00
_cell.angle_gamma   90.00
#
_symmetry.space_group_name_H-M   'P 1'
#
loop_
_entity.id
_entity.type
_entity.pdbx_description
1 polymer ?
#
loop_
_entity_poly.entity_id
_entity_poly.type
_entity_poly.pdbx_seq_one_letter_code
_entity_poly.pdbx_strand_id
1 'polypeptide(L)'
;MGKTLNAWADLLDRSLEQIEEISADTRNFDRAAFSRLGNIWDNSCYAFVHTTCVHGAVRREVAARLDVRWMLEQESERYRWAVEQAAATGHRIALPAPRYADRAGSERVALFSAEAIDELAAEFVLETARATRFTVERSRGRLKCVAWVELERRSESEVKHALWLEFDSVEALQFDLSDNQGIRLDWHDGKLQVTIGDHGTIHATSGRVSLGGTTWLLPAEPVVLLRTVRYQARPKGILTALTKGGRLPPTAQRAALLLRNAMLVVRGAGSLERLHTLPTHELAHTFAEAGSDLLSAGTSFRRDAAFQRLLDKWLAAASPRVLPHLKSTELTAFPDALPQPVGPPDPQSQLLLADFSTAFDYGFAGADHPSPATTGTLILGAPDHQTLRRIRVDDPERFAVRIEAFGTTLGAAQRDGSVALG
;
A
#
# COMPACT_ATOMS: atom_id res chain seq x y z
N MET A 1 1.76 -34.34 -4.47
CA MET A 1 2.05 -33.03 -3.87
C MET A 1 0.73 -32.30 -3.62
N GLY A 2 0.65 -31.42 -2.63
CA GLY A 2 -0.61 -30.77 -2.25
C GLY A 2 -1.02 -29.68 -3.25
N LYS A 3 -2.31 -29.61 -3.62
CA LYS A 3 -2.79 -28.62 -4.61
C LYS A 3 -2.71 -27.19 -4.08
N THR A 4 -2.96 -26.98 -2.78
CA THR A 4 -2.92 -25.64 -2.17
C THR A 4 -1.49 -25.15 -1.98
N LEU A 5 -0.56 -26.04 -1.59
CA LEU A 5 0.84 -25.65 -1.41
C LEU A 5 1.50 -25.21 -2.73
N ASN A 6 1.23 -25.92 -3.83
CA ASN A 6 1.72 -25.52 -5.15
C ASN A 6 1.11 -24.18 -5.58
N ALA A 7 -0.21 -24.02 -5.45
CA ALA A 7 -0.86 -22.75 -5.71
C ALA A 7 -0.25 -21.59 -4.91
N TRP A 8 0.14 -21.84 -3.66
CA TRP A 8 0.77 -20.82 -2.83
C TRP A 8 2.18 -20.46 -3.29
N ALA A 9 2.98 -21.43 -3.74
CA ALA A 9 4.28 -21.17 -4.36
C ALA A 9 4.14 -20.33 -5.64
N ASP A 10 3.23 -20.72 -6.54
CA ASP A 10 2.97 -19.99 -7.78
C ASP A 10 2.48 -18.56 -7.53
N LEU A 11 1.71 -18.33 -6.46
CA LEU A 11 1.32 -16.97 -6.07
C LEU A 11 2.53 -16.11 -5.68
N LEU A 12 3.55 -16.68 -5.04
CA LEU A 12 4.77 -15.95 -4.69
C LEU A 12 5.54 -15.58 -5.96
N ASP A 13 5.74 -16.57 -6.84
CA ASP A 13 6.43 -16.37 -8.10
C ASP A 13 5.73 -15.30 -8.94
N ARG A 14 4.40 -15.38 -9.07
CA ARG A 14 3.61 -14.37 -9.79
C ARG A 14 3.64 -13.00 -9.12
N SER A 15 3.74 -12.93 -7.79
CA SER A 15 3.88 -11.64 -7.09
C SER A 15 5.21 -10.98 -7.43
N LEU A 16 6.29 -11.76 -7.45
CA LEU A 16 7.64 -11.29 -7.80
C LEU A 16 7.70 -10.86 -9.26
N GLU A 17 7.15 -11.64 -10.19
CA GLU A 17 7.02 -11.26 -11.60
C GLU A 17 6.23 -9.95 -11.75
N GLN A 18 5.10 -9.77 -11.04
CA GLN A 18 4.35 -8.51 -11.09
C GLN A 18 5.16 -7.32 -10.54
N ILE A 19 5.94 -7.53 -9.49
CA ILE A 19 6.84 -6.49 -8.96
C ILE A 19 7.88 -6.14 -10.03
N GLU A 20 8.48 -7.13 -10.68
CA GLU A 20 9.47 -6.93 -11.76
C GLU A 20 8.85 -6.18 -12.95
N GLU A 21 7.68 -6.62 -13.43
CA GLU A 21 6.92 -6.01 -14.53
C GLU A 21 6.59 -4.53 -14.25
N ILE A 22 6.05 -4.22 -13.07
CA ILE A 22 5.65 -2.85 -12.68
C ILE A 22 6.88 -1.95 -12.48
N SER A 23 8.00 -2.52 -12.04
CA SER A 23 9.23 -1.76 -11.75
C SER A 23 10.18 -1.63 -12.95
N ALA A 24 9.94 -2.37 -14.04
CA ALA A 24 10.76 -2.31 -15.25
C ALA A 24 10.70 -0.94 -15.97
N ASP A 25 9.61 -0.21 -15.79
CA ASP A 25 9.42 1.14 -16.32
C ASP A 25 8.79 2.03 -15.24
N THR A 26 9.52 3.05 -14.79
CA THR A 26 9.06 3.99 -13.77
C THR A 26 7.79 4.74 -14.16
N ARG A 27 7.42 4.83 -15.45
CA ARG A 27 6.15 5.42 -15.88
C ARG A 27 4.94 4.56 -15.51
N ASN A 28 5.15 3.26 -15.34
CA ASN A 28 4.13 2.30 -14.89
C ASN A 28 4.12 2.13 -13.37
N PHE A 29 4.92 2.93 -12.66
CA PHE A 29 5.06 2.84 -11.22
C PHE A 29 3.70 2.93 -10.52
N ASP A 30 3.35 1.86 -9.80
CA ASP A 30 2.11 1.75 -9.04
C ASP A 30 2.44 1.48 -7.56
N ARG A 31 2.49 2.57 -6.79
CA ARG A 31 2.80 2.54 -5.35
C ARG A 31 1.91 1.58 -4.58
N ALA A 32 0.61 1.63 -4.86
CA ALA A 32 -0.40 0.84 -4.19
C ALA A 32 -0.23 -0.64 -4.53
N ALA A 33 0.15 -0.98 -5.75
CA ALA A 33 0.47 -2.36 -6.14
C ALA A 33 1.68 -2.91 -5.39
N PHE A 34 2.79 -2.17 -5.31
CA PHE A 34 3.95 -2.60 -4.51
C PHE A 34 3.60 -2.78 -3.04
N SER A 35 2.87 -1.82 -2.45
CA SER A 35 2.46 -1.91 -1.05
C SER A 35 1.57 -3.13 -0.80
N ARG A 36 0.60 -3.41 -1.68
CA ARG A 36 -0.26 -4.59 -1.60
C ARG A 36 0.54 -5.88 -1.72
N LEU A 37 1.34 -6.04 -2.77
CA LEU A 37 2.12 -7.26 -3.03
C LEU A 37 3.10 -7.54 -1.89
N GLY A 38 3.84 -6.52 -1.42
CA GLY A 38 4.73 -6.66 -0.26
C GLY A 38 4.00 -7.02 1.04
N ASN A 39 2.84 -6.41 1.31
CA ASN A 39 2.02 -6.65 2.52
C ASN A 39 1.34 -8.04 2.54
N ILE A 40 1.20 -8.70 1.39
CA ILE A 40 0.74 -10.10 1.33
C ILE A 40 1.81 -11.01 1.92
N TRP A 41 3.07 -10.78 1.55
CA TRP A 41 4.16 -11.71 1.79
C TRP A 41 4.99 -11.39 3.03
N ASP A 42 5.16 -10.14 3.43
CA ASP A 42 5.95 -9.78 4.62
C ASP A 42 5.49 -10.48 5.91
N ASN A 43 4.19 -10.77 6.01
CA ASN A 43 3.59 -11.47 7.13
C ASN A 43 3.43 -12.98 6.89
N SER A 44 3.60 -13.45 5.64
CA SER A 44 3.32 -14.83 5.23
C SER A 44 4.57 -15.64 4.87
N CYS A 45 5.73 -15.00 4.66
CA CYS A 45 6.99 -15.67 4.30
C CYS A 45 7.37 -16.79 5.27
N TYR A 46 7.33 -16.53 6.58
CA TYR A 46 7.65 -17.54 7.58
C TYR A 46 6.67 -18.73 7.56
N ALA A 47 5.37 -18.44 7.45
CA ALA A 47 4.34 -19.47 7.39
C ALA A 47 4.52 -20.35 6.14
N PHE A 48 4.81 -19.73 4.98
CA PHE A 48 5.07 -20.43 3.74
C PHE A 48 6.27 -21.37 3.88
N VAL A 49 7.44 -20.86 4.29
CA VAL A 49 8.65 -21.67 4.46
C VAL A 49 8.45 -22.78 5.50
N HIS A 50 7.81 -22.48 6.62
CA HIS A 50 7.44 -23.50 7.61
C HIS A 50 6.59 -24.61 7.00
N THR A 51 5.55 -24.25 6.25
CA THR A 51 4.66 -25.22 5.61
C THR A 51 5.37 -26.09 4.57
N THR A 52 6.34 -25.55 3.81
CA THR A 52 7.16 -26.37 2.89
C THR A 52 7.98 -27.44 3.64
N CYS A 53 8.39 -27.15 4.89
CA CYS A 53 9.22 -28.03 5.72
C CYS A 53 8.44 -29.05 6.54
N VAL A 54 7.10 -28.96 6.59
CA VAL A 54 6.27 -29.91 7.34
C VAL A 54 6.46 -31.33 6.78
N HIS A 55 6.60 -32.30 7.67
CA HIS A 55 6.82 -33.69 7.31
C HIS A 55 5.52 -34.36 6.82
N GLY A 56 5.60 -35.00 5.65
CA GLY A 56 4.49 -35.72 5.03
C GLY A 56 3.58 -34.85 4.18
N ALA A 57 3.24 -35.33 2.98
CA ALA A 57 2.48 -34.55 1.99
C ALA A 57 1.09 -34.13 2.47
N VAL A 58 0.40 -35.00 3.23
CA VAL A 58 -0.94 -34.70 3.78
C VAL A 58 -0.89 -33.59 4.82
N ARG A 59 0.07 -33.65 5.75
CA ARG A 59 0.23 -32.62 6.80
C ARG A 59 0.63 -31.28 6.19
N ARG A 60 1.49 -31.27 5.16
CA ARG A 60 1.83 -30.07 4.39
C ARG A 60 0.61 -29.42 3.75
N GLU A 61 -0.24 -30.21 3.10
CA GLU A 61 -1.45 -29.69 2.45
C GLU A 61 -2.44 -29.11 3.48
N VAL A 62 -2.59 -29.76 4.65
CA VAL A 62 -3.43 -29.22 5.73
C VAL A 62 -2.87 -27.90 6.27
N ALA A 63 -1.56 -27.83 6.52
CA ALA A 63 -0.90 -26.61 6.97
C ALA A 63 -1.04 -25.47 5.93
N ALA A 64 -0.80 -25.78 4.65
CA ALA A 64 -0.95 -24.82 3.55
C ALA A 64 -2.36 -24.24 3.49
N ARG A 65 -3.40 -25.06 3.66
CA ARG A 65 -4.80 -24.56 3.67
C ARG A 65 -5.06 -23.61 4.83
N LEU A 66 -4.53 -23.91 6.01
CA LEU A 66 -4.70 -23.06 7.19
C LEU A 66 -3.97 -21.72 7.03
N ASP A 67 -2.73 -21.77 6.55
CA ASP A 67 -1.90 -20.57 6.40
C ASP A 67 -2.36 -19.68 5.24
N VAL A 68 -2.71 -20.27 4.08
CA VAL A 68 -3.29 -19.52 2.95
C VAL A 68 -4.63 -18.91 3.38
N ARG A 69 -5.47 -19.63 4.12
CA ARG A 69 -6.71 -19.07 4.65
C ARG A 69 -6.43 -17.86 5.54
N TRP A 70 -5.49 -17.97 6.48
CA TRP A 70 -5.10 -16.85 7.32
C TRP A 70 -4.55 -15.66 6.53
N MET A 71 -3.73 -15.92 5.51
CA MET A 71 -3.19 -14.89 4.61
C MET A 71 -4.30 -14.13 3.90
N LEU A 72 -5.33 -14.84 3.40
CA LEU A 72 -6.40 -14.27 2.59
C LEU A 72 -7.57 -13.69 3.39
N GLU A 73 -7.81 -14.16 4.62
CA GLU A 73 -8.87 -13.65 5.51
C GLU A 73 -8.64 -12.20 5.97
N GLN A 74 -7.47 -11.62 5.72
CA GLN A 74 -7.15 -10.26 6.17
C GLN A 74 -7.89 -9.18 5.37
N GLU A 75 -8.09 -9.34 4.05
CA GLU A 75 -8.52 -8.26 3.16
C GLU A 75 -9.33 -8.76 1.94
N SER A 76 -10.44 -8.07 1.68
CA SER A 76 -11.08 -7.83 0.38
C SER A 76 -10.40 -8.36 -0.87
N GLU A 77 -9.63 -7.41 -1.36
CA GLU A 77 -8.91 -7.43 -2.61
C GLU A 77 -7.83 -8.50 -2.61
N ARG A 78 -7.26 -8.83 -1.45
CA ARG A 78 -6.22 -9.85 -1.31
C ARG A 78 -6.76 -11.24 -1.66
N TYR A 79 -7.92 -11.61 -1.12
CA TYR A 79 -8.57 -12.87 -1.46
C TYR A 79 -8.88 -12.93 -2.96
N ARG A 80 -9.51 -11.88 -3.50
CA ARG A 80 -9.88 -11.81 -4.92
C ARG A 80 -8.65 -11.91 -5.84
N TRP A 81 -7.61 -11.14 -5.55
CA TRP A 81 -6.34 -11.19 -6.27
C TRP A 81 -5.75 -12.61 -6.23
N ALA A 82 -5.68 -13.25 -5.06
CA ALA A 82 -5.09 -14.59 -4.95
C ALA A 82 -5.89 -15.64 -5.73
N VAL A 83 -7.23 -15.55 -5.73
CA VAL A 83 -8.08 -16.44 -6.53
C VAL A 83 -7.86 -16.22 -8.02
N GLU A 84 -7.82 -14.97 -8.47
CA GLU A 84 -7.55 -14.60 -9.86
C GLU A 84 -6.16 -15.10 -10.32
N GLN A 85 -5.12 -14.84 -9.52
CA GLN A 85 -3.75 -15.24 -9.86
C GLN A 85 -3.55 -16.76 -9.82
N ALA A 86 -4.10 -17.46 -8.84
CA ALA A 86 -4.05 -18.92 -8.81
C ALA A 86 -4.80 -19.53 -10.00
N ALA A 87 -5.93 -18.97 -10.40
CA ALA A 87 -6.65 -19.43 -11.59
C ALA A 87 -5.81 -19.24 -12.87
N ALA A 88 -5.09 -18.12 -12.99
CA ALA A 88 -4.20 -17.85 -14.11
C ALA A 88 -3.05 -18.86 -14.24
N THR A 89 -2.59 -19.46 -13.12
CA THR A 89 -1.56 -20.52 -13.12
C THR A 89 -2.15 -21.95 -13.15
N GLY A 90 -3.45 -22.10 -13.41
CA GLY A 90 -4.09 -23.41 -13.50
C GLY A 90 -4.43 -24.04 -12.15
N HIS A 91 -4.40 -23.25 -11.08
CA HIS A 91 -4.74 -23.66 -9.72
C HIS A 91 -6.11 -23.17 -9.28
N ARG A 92 -6.67 -23.83 -8.25
CA ARG A 92 -7.92 -23.41 -7.61
C ARG A 92 -7.70 -23.30 -6.11
N ILE A 93 -7.88 -22.09 -5.58
CA ILE A 93 -7.95 -21.87 -4.13
C ILE A 93 -9.36 -22.23 -3.67
N ALA A 94 -9.52 -23.44 -3.13
CA ALA A 94 -10.78 -23.94 -2.60
C ALA A 94 -11.01 -23.49 -1.15
N LEU A 95 -10.94 -22.18 -0.90
CA LEU A 95 -11.23 -21.57 0.40
C LEU A 95 -12.50 -20.74 0.30
N PRO A 96 -13.39 -20.77 1.31
CA PRO A 96 -14.57 -19.92 1.31
C PRO A 96 -14.15 -18.45 1.22
N ALA A 97 -14.94 -17.64 0.53
CA ALA A 97 -14.77 -16.20 0.59
C ALA A 97 -14.82 -15.79 2.07
N PRO A 98 -13.82 -15.04 2.56
CA PRO A 98 -13.84 -14.55 3.93
C PRO A 98 -15.12 -13.74 4.16
N ARG A 99 -15.74 -14.00 5.32
CA ARG A 99 -16.86 -13.19 5.81
C ARG A 99 -16.23 -11.93 6.38
N TYR A 100 -16.05 -10.91 5.56
CA TYR A 100 -15.34 -9.71 5.98
C TYR A 100 -16.02 -9.09 7.19
N ALA A 101 -15.23 -9.00 8.27
CA ALA A 101 -15.31 -7.86 9.12
C ALA A 101 -14.14 -6.93 8.75
N ASP A 102 -14.38 -5.74 8.16
CA ASP A 102 -13.33 -4.81 7.74
C ASP A 102 -12.26 -4.61 8.82
N ARG A 103 -11.02 -4.56 8.35
CA ARG A 103 -9.82 -4.66 9.16
C ARG A 103 -9.46 -3.32 9.79
N ALA A 104 -10.25 -2.87 10.76
CA ALA A 104 -9.83 -2.00 11.86
C ALA A 104 -11.02 -1.90 12.82
N GLY A 105 -10.83 -2.18 14.11
CA GLY A 105 -11.89 -2.05 15.12
C GLY A 105 -12.38 -0.61 15.37
N SER A 106 -12.18 0.29 14.43
CA SER A 106 -12.41 1.74 14.54
C SER A 106 -12.68 2.42 13.19
N GLU A 107 -12.41 1.78 12.04
CA GLU A 107 -12.70 2.40 10.74
C GLU A 107 -14.05 1.92 10.21
N ARG A 108 -14.98 2.85 10.04
CA ARG A 108 -16.21 2.62 9.30
C ARG A 108 -15.98 3.02 7.86
N VAL A 109 -16.05 2.07 6.93
CA VAL A 109 -15.87 2.28 5.49
C VAL A 109 -17.22 2.21 4.80
N ALA A 110 -17.52 3.18 3.94
CA ALA A 110 -18.66 3.12 3.02
C ALA A 110 -18.21 3.50 1.61
N LEU A 111 -18.88 2.92 0.61
CA LEU A 111 -18.80 3.42 -0.76
C LEU A 111 -19.57 4.74 -0.83
N PHE A 112 -19.11 5.68 -1.65
CA PHE A 112 -19.88 6.88 -1.90
C PHE A 112 -21.20 6.54 -2.61
N SER A 113 -22.27 7.13 -2.10
CA SER A 113 -23.61 7.19 -2.68
C SER A 113 -24.25 8.52 -2.28
N ALA A 114 -25.37 8.88 -2.91
CA ALA A 114 -26.11 10.09 -2.52
C ALA A 114 -26.48 10.04 -1.02
N GLU A 115 -26.95 8.88 -0.54
CA GLU A 115 -27.35 8.70 0.85
C GLU A 115 -26.15 8.79 1.82
N ALA A 116 -24.99 8.23 1.45
CA ALA A 116 -23.78 8.35 2.28
C ALA A 116 -23.30 9.82 2.37
N ILE A 117 -23.45 10.59 1.29
CA ILE A 117 -23.12 12.02 1.27
C ILE A 117 -24.09 12.81 2.17
N ASP A 118 -25.39 12.54 2.08
CA ASP A 118 -26.40 13.18 2.93
C ASP A 118 -26.15 12.89 4.42
N GLU A 119 -25.80 11.65 4.77
CA GLU A 119 -25.45 11.27 6.14
C GLU A 119 -24.18 12.00 6.64
N LEU A 120 -23.14 12.11 5.80
CA LEU A 120 -21.94 12.87 6.16
C LEU A 120 -22.24 14.35 6.39
N ALA A 121 -23.05 14.96 5.52
CA ALA A 121 -23.43 16.38 5.63
C ALA A 121 -24.31 16.65 6.86
N ALA A 122 -25.16 15.70 7.25
CA ALA A 122 -26.00 15.79 8.45
C ALA A 122 -25.20 15.65 9.75
N GLU A 123 -24.13 14.86 9.75
CA GLU A 123 -23.32 14.59 10.94
C GLU A 123 -22.20 15.62 11.14
N PHE A 124 -21.61 16.12 10.05
CA PHE A 124 -20.39 16.92 10.08
C PHE A 124 -20.53 18.30 9.43
N VAL A 125 -19.70 19.24 9.90
CA VAL A 125 -19.58 20.58 9.31
C VAL A 125 -18.53 20.52 8.19
N LEU A 126 -18.96 20.18 6.98
CA LEU A 126 -18.05 20.04 5.83
C LEU A 126 -17.55 21.39 5.32
N GLU A 127 -18.29 22.47 5.58
CA GLU A 127 -17.99 23.83 5.12
C GLU A 127 -16.74 24.43 5.76
N THR A 128 -16.35 23.94 6.94
CA THR A 128 -15.13 24.33 7.66
C THR A 128 -14.07 23.22 7.65
N ALA A 129 -14.35 22.10 6.99
CA ALA A 129 -13.45 20.98 6.91
C ALA A 129 -12.15 21.37 6.20
N ARG A 130 -11.02 20.83 6.65
CA ARG A 130 -9.70 21.13 6.10
C ARG A 130 -9.07 19.89 5.52
N ALA A 131 -8.66 19.93 4.26
CA ALA A 131 -7.80 18.91 3.67
C ALA A 131 -6.39 19.02 4.27
N THR A 132 -6.06 18.10 5.16
CA THR A 132 -4.74 18.03 5.81
C THR A 132 -3.76 17.16 5.03
N ARG A 133 -4.27 16.28 4.16
CA ARG A 133 -3.47 15.57 3.17
C ARG A 133 -4.23 15.46 1.86
N PHE A 134 -3.50 15.59 0.76
CA PHE A 134 -4.02 15.40 -0.57
C PHE A 134 -2.99 14.70 -1.44
N THR A 135 -3.28 13.47 -1.84
CA THR A 135 -2.39 12.64 -2.66
C THR A 135 -3.08 12.27 -3.96
N VAL A 136 -2.42 12.49 -5.08
CA VAL A 136 -2.87 12.06 -6.40
C VAL A 136 -1.77 11.21 -7.01
N GLU A 137 -2.12 10.02 -7.49
CA GLU A 137 -1.15 9.10 -8.08
C GLU A 137 -1.73 8.31 -9.24
N ARG A 138 -0.86 7.90 -10.16
CA ARG A 138 -1.19 6.89 -11.17
C ARG A 138 -1.21 5.50 -10.53
N SER A 139 -2.30 4.76 -10.74
CA SER A 139 -2.42 3.34 -10.38
C SER A 139 -3.19 2.61 -11.47
N ARG A 140 -2.63 1.52 -11.98
CA ARG A 140 -3.21 0.72 -13.08
C ARG A 140 -3.65 1.55 -14.29
N GLY A 141 -2.85 2.54 -14.68
CA GLY A 141 -3.13 3.42 -15.82
C GLY A 141 -4.25 4.45 -15.61
N ARG A 142 -4.83 4.54 -14.41
CA ARG A 142 -5.82 5.55 -14.02
C ARG A 142 -5.29 6.40 -12.87
N LEU A 143 -5.88 7.56 -12.66
CA LEU A 143 -5.59 8.36 -11.47
C LEU A 143 -6.46 7.92 -10.30
N LYS A 144 -5.81 7.81 -9.15
CA LYS A 144 -6.43 7.74 -7.83
C LYS A 144 -6.13 9.02 -7.09
N CYS A 145 -7.10 9.50 -6.33
CA CYS A 145 -6.90 10.61 -5.41
C CYS A 145 -7.28 10.17 -4.00
N VAL A 146 -6.52 10.60 -3.01
CA VAL A 146 -6.78 10.36 -1.59
C VAL A 146 -6.70 11.69 -0.87
N ALA A 147 -7.75 12.03 -0.12
CA ALA A 147 -7.76 13.21 0.73
C ALA A 147 -7.96 12.80 2.19
N TRP A 148 -7.16 13.35 3.10
CA TRP A 148 -7.41 13.28 4.53
C TRP A 148 -7.95 14.63 4.96
N VAL A 149 -9.08 14.58 5.64
CA VAL A 149 -9.89 15.74 5.96
C VAL A 149 -10.05 15.80 7.47
N GLU A 150 -9.64 16.92 8.05
CA GLU A 150 -9.98 17.30 9.42
C GLU A 150 -11.30 18.04 9.41
N LEU A 151 -12.21 17.70 10.31
CA LEU A 151 -13.54 18.32 10.36
C LEU A 151 -14.17 18.19 11.74
N GLU A 152 -15.19 19.01 11.99
CA GLU A 152 -15.95 19.01 13.24
C GLU A 152 -17.27 18.29 13.07
N ARG A 153 -17.73 17.67 14.15
CA ARG A 153 -19.07 17.10 14.22
C ARG A 153 -20.07 18.19 14.60
N ARG A 154 -21.24 18.20 13.96
CA ARG A 154 -22.29 19.20 14.24
C ARG A 154 -22.79 19.17 15.69
N SER A 155 -22.76 18.00 16.35
CA SER A 155 -23.17 17.84 17.75
C SER A 155 -22.07 18.11 18.77
N GLU A 156 -20.80 18.19 18.34
CA GLU A 156 -19.61 18.30 19.19
C GLU A 156 -18.64 19.29 18.55
N SER A 157 -18.98 20.58 18.61
CA SER A 157 -18.03 21.64 18.29
C SER A 157 -16.85 21.54 19.24
N GLU A 158 -15.61 21.68 18.74
CA GLU A 158 -14.32 21.53 19.44
C GLU A 158 -13.62 20.16 19.32
N VAL A 159 -14.33 19.07 18.98
CA VAL A 159 -13.67 17.77 18.72
C VAL A 159 -13.40 17.62 17.23
N LYS A 160 -12.11 17.53 16.88
CA LYS A 160 -11.67 17.29 15.51
C LYS A 160 -11.70 15.82 15.17
N HIS A 161 -12.29 15.50 14.03
CA HIS A 161 -12.36 14.16 13.46
C HIS A 161 -11.55 14.10 12.17
N ALA A 162 -11.06 12.90 11.85
CA ALA A 162 -10.35 12.62 10.60
C ALA A 162 -11.21 11.75 9.70
N LEU A 163 -11.37 12.19 8.46
CA LEU A 163 -12.11 11.50 7.43
C LEU A 163 -11.18 11.27 6.24
N TRP A 164 -11.10 10.02 5.82
CA TRP A 164 -10.28 9.56 4.72
C TRP A 164 -11.17 9.32 3.51
N LEU A 165 -10.94 10.13 2.48
CA LEU A 165 -11.59 9.99 1.17
C LEU A 165 -10.64 9.33 0.20
N GLU A 166 -11.10 8.30 -0.49
CA GLU A 166 -10.42 7.75 -1.66
C GLU A 166 -11.34 7.83 -2.88
N PHE A 167 -10.77 8.30 -3.97
CA PHE A 167 -11.40 8.50 -5.25
C PHE A 167 -10.70 7.64 -6.29
N ASP A 168 -11.50 6.84 -7.00
CA ASP A 168 -11.04 5.91 -8.02
C ASP A 168 -11.44 6.39 -9.41
N SER A 169 -10.54 6.23 -10.38
CA SER A 169 -10.76 6.66 -11.77
C SER A 169 -11.10 8.15 -11.85
N VAL A 170 -10.17 8.98 -11.37
CA VAL A 170 -10.30 10.44 -11.42
C VAL A 170 -10.22 10.91 -12.87
N GLU A 171 -11.24 11.62 -13.33
CA GLU A 171 -11.43 12.11 -14.70
C GLU A 171 -11.22 13.62 -14.83
N ALA A 172 -11.38 14.37 -13.75
CA ALA A 172 -11.02 15.77 -13.65
C ALA A 172 -10.49 16.06 -12.25
N LEU A 173 -9.46 16.91 -12.17
CA LEU A 173 -8.78 17.23 -10.93
C LEU A 173 -8.18 18.62 -11.02
N GLN A 174 -8.44 19.43 -10.00
CA GLN A 174 -7.72 20.66 -9.71
C GLN A 174 -7.61 20.79 -8.19
N PHE A 175 -6.42 21.10 -7.69
CA PHE A 175 -6.21 21.42 -6.28
C PHE A 175 -5.06 22.41 -6.15
N ASP A 176 -5.30 23.50 -5.42
CA ASP A 176 -4.27 24.41 -4.93
C ASP A 176 -4.20 24.33 -3.39
N LEU A 177 -3.04 24.66 -2.82
CA LEU A 177 -2.86 24.88 -1.39
C LEU A 177 -3.91 25.83 -0.82
N SER A 178 -4.27 26.89 -1.55
CA SER A 178 -5.31 27.83 -1.12
C SER A 178 -6.71 27.23 -1.05
N ASP A 179 -6.95 26.12 -1.75
CA ASP A 179 -8.23 25.42 -1.80
C ASP A 179 -8.42 24.43 -0.64
N ASN A 180 -7.52 24.37 0.35
CA ASN A 180 -7.53 23.29 1.35
C ASN A 180 -8.60 23.40 2.45
N GLN A 181 -9.54 24.33 2.37
CA GLN A 181 -10.62 24.52 3.36
C GLN A 181 -12.00 24.48 2.70
N GLY A 182 -12.99 23.95 3.41
CA GLY A 182 -14.34 23.73 2.93
C GLY A 182 -14.40 22.58 1.93
N ILE A 183 -15.32 21.64 2.18
CA ILE A 183 -15.56 20.51 1.29
C ILE A 183 -17.05 20.44 0.95
N ARG A 184 -17.34 20.29 -0.33
CA ARG A 184 -18.68 19.95 -0.83
C ARG A 184 -18.62 18.62 -1.54
N LEU A 185 -19.48 17.69 -1.15
CA LEU A 185 -19.64 16.39 -1.79
C LEU A 185 -20.96 16.41 -2.54
N ASP A 186 -20.95 15.93 -3.78
CA ASP A 186 -22.13 15.85 -4.64
C ASP A 186 -22.10 14.56 -5.47
N TRP A 187 -23.26 14.01 -5.78
CA TRP A 187 -23.41 12.82 -6.60
C TRP A 187 -24.34 13.12 -7.77
N HIS A 188 -23.76 13.31 -8.95
CA HIS A 188 -24.48 13.71 -10.16
C HIS A 188 -24.21 12.73 -11.30
N ASP A 189 -25.26 12.28 -11.98
CA ASP A 189 -25.18 11.35 -13.13
C ASP A 189 -24.33 10.08 -12.88
N GLY A 190 -24.40 9.55 -11.66
CA GLY A 190 -23.63 8.36 -11.27
C GLY A 190 -22.14 8.61 -11.08
N LYS A 191 -21.71 9.87 -11.01
CA LYS A 191 -20.33 10.28 -10.75
C LYS A 191 -20.26 11.08 -9.45
N LEU A 192 -19.14 10.91 -8.77
CA LEU A 192 -18.82 11.66 -7.57
C LEU A 192 -18.12 12.95 -7.97
N GLN A 193 -18.67 14.07 -7.51
CA GLN A 193 -18.07 15.39 -7.64
C GLN A 193 -17.73 15.91 -6.25
N VAL A 194 -16.48 16.33 -6.06
CA VAL A 194 -16.01 16.96 -4.83
C VAL A 194 -15.47 18.33 -5.16
N THR A 195 -15.89 19.32 -4.40
CA THR A 195 -15.28 20.65 -4.39
C THR A 195 -14.51 20.81 -3.09
N ILE A 196 -13.30 21.34 -3.15
CA ILE A 196 -12.50 21.70 -1.98
C ILE A 196 -12.12 23.18 -2.15
N GLY A 197 -12.41 24.03 -1.16
CA GLY A 197 -12.20 25.47 -1.30
C GLY A 197 -13.00 26.12 -2.41
N ASP A 198 -12.46 27.21 -2.93
CA ASP A 198 -13.13 28.04 -3.94
C ASP A 198 -12.98 27.45 -5.35
N HIS A 199 -11.87 26.75 -5.62
CA HIS A 199 -11.51 26.31 -6.97
C HIS A 199 -11.10 24.84 -7.08
N GLY A 200 -10.89 24.14 -5.96
CA GLY A 200 -10.50 22.74 -5.96
C GLY A 200 -11.66 21.85 -6.43
N THR A 201 -11.39 20.94 -7.36
CA THR A 201 -12.40 20.03 -7.92
C THR A 201 -11.84 18.62 -8.12
N ILE A 202 -12.66 17.61 -7.87
CA ILE A 202 -12.36 16.20 -8.15
C ILE A 202 -13.61 15.58 -8.76
N HIS A 203 -13.50 15.04 -9.98
CA HIS A 203 -14.54 14.21 -10.58
C HIS A 203 -14.02 12.78 -10.69
N ALA A 204 -14.75 11.83 -10.11
CA ALA A 204 -14.36 10.42 -10.08
C ALA A 204 -15.55 9.50 -10.40
N THR A 205 -15.26 8.33 -10.99
CA THR A 205 -16.31 7.33 -11.28
C THR A 205 -16.83 6.67 -9.99
N SER A 206 -15.97 6.54 -8.98
CA SER A 206 -16.33 5.94 -7.69
C SER A 206 -15.39 6.43 -6.59
N GLY A 207 -15.74 6.11 -5.35
CA GLY A 207 -14.83 6.28 -4.23
C GLY A 207 -15.36 5.65 -2.97
N ARG A 208 -14.59 5.80 -1.91
CA ARG A 208 -14.95 5.36 -0.56
C ARG A 208 -14.62 6.45 0.46
N VAL A 209 -15.39 6.44 1.53
CA VAL A 209 -15.17 7.25 2.72
C VAL A 209 -14.89 6.30 3.88
N SER A 210 -13.86 6.64 4.66
CA SER A 210 -13.51 5.95 5.89
C SER A 210 -13.36 6.97 7.01
N LEU A 211 -13.93 6.70 8.18
CA LEU A 211 -13.67 7.50 9.38
C LEU A 211 -12.43 6.94 10.11
N GLY A 212 -11.42 7.78 10.35
CA GLY A 212 -10.19 7.40 11.05
C GLY A 212 -10.20 7.80 12.54
N GLY A 213 -9.42 7.09 13.36
CA GLY A 213 -9.10 7.48 14.76
C GLY A 213 -9.46 6.45 15.84
N THR A 214 -8.60 6.32 16.87
CA THR A 214 -8.86 5.49 18.07
C THR A 214 -9.69 6.18 19.14
N THR A 215 -9.91 7.49 19.04
CA THR A 215 -10.58 8.32 20.06
C THR A 215 -12.11 8.32 19.96
N TRP A 216 -12.69 7.48 19.10
CA TRP A 216 -14.14 7.26 19.07
C TRP A 216 -14.61 6.44 20.28
N LEU A 217 -14.93 7.13 21.37
CA LEU A 217 -15.95 6.65 22.32
C LEU A 217 -17.33 6.92 21.68
N LEU A 218 -17.97 5.84 21.24
CA LEU A 218 -19.28 5.83 20.57
C LEU A 218 -20.37 6.61 21.33
N PRO A 219 -21.27 7.35 20.63
CA PRO A 219 -22.68 7.43 21.02
C PRO A 219 -23.38 6.08 20.76
N ALA A 220 -24.46 5.82 21.48
CA ALA A 220 -25.17 4.52 21.48
C ALA A 220 -25.77 4.11 20.11
N GLU A 221 -25.94 5.03 19.16
CA GLU A 221 -26.52 4.75 17.85
C GLU A 221 -25.51 4.99 16.71
N PRO A 222 -25.22 3.98 15.87
CA PRO A 222 -24.38 4.17 14.69
C PRO A 222 -25.11 4.98 13.61
N VAL A 223 -24.37 5.85 12.92
CA VAL A 223 -24.73 6.36 11.58
C VAL A 223 -25.09 5.15 10.70
N VAL A 224 -26.29 5.18 10.09
CA VAL A 224 -27.00 3.98 9.61
C VAL A 224 -26.31 3.33 8.40
N LEU A 225 -25.67 4.09 7.50
CA LEU A 225 -24.94 3.52 6.36
C LEU A 225 -23.48 3.16 6.66
N LEU A 226 -22.88 3.77 7.68
CA LEU A 226 -21.56 3.41 8.17
C LEU A 226 -21.69 2.14 9.02
N ARG A 227 -21.93 1.00 8.35
CA ARG A 227 -22.12 -0.29 8.98
C ARG A 227 -20.96 -0.57 9.92
N THR A 228 -21.30 -0.78 11.19
CA THR A 228 -20.31 -1.15 12.19
C THR A 228 -19.89 -2.57 11.91
N VAL A 229 -18.70 -2.74 11.37
CA VAL A 229 -18.17 -4.04 11.11
C VAL A 229 -17.37 -4.50 12.34
N ARG A 230 -18.00 -5.28 13.22
CA ARG A 230 -17.38 -5.72 14.47
C ARG A 230 -16.30 -6.77 14.21
N TYR A 231 -15.08 -6.44 14.63
CA TYR A 231 -13.91 -7.30 14.62
C TYR A 231 -14.14 -8.62 15.39
N GLN A 232 -13.81 -9.76 14.76
CA GLN A 232 -13.43 -10.94 15.51
C GLN A 232 -11.95 -10.83 15.84
N ALA A 233 -11.63 -10.86 17.14
CA ALA A 233 -10.26 -10.88 17.63
C ALA A 233 -9.37 -11.80 16.80
N ARG A 234 -8.22 -11.27 16.34
CA ARG A 234 -7.05 -12.04 15.88
C ARG A 234 -7.00 -13.29 16.75
N PRO A 235 -7.16 -14.49 16.18
CA PRO A 235 -6.92 -15.70 16.95
C PRO A 235 -5.48 -15.61 17.43
N LYS A 236 -5.28 -15.23 18.70
CA LYS A 236 -3.96 -15.11 19.34
C LYS A 236 -3.16 -16.42 19.21
N GLY A 237 -3.82 -17.52 18.84
CA GLY A 237 -3.24 -18.82 18.59
C GLY A 237 -2.48 -19.00 17.27
N ILE A 238 -2.74 -18.29 16.16
CA ILE A 238 -2.13 -18.67 14.86
C ILE A 238 -0.67 -18.22 14.76
N LEU A 239 -0.37 -16.96 15.04
CA LEU A 239 1.01 -16.46 15.13
C LEU A 239 1.78 -17.14 16.28
N THR A 240 1.10 -17.46 17.38
CA THR A 240 1.69 -18.15 18.53
C THR A 240 1.91 -19.65 18.25
N ALA A 241 1.11 -20.30 17.41
CA ALA A 241 1.31 -21.69 16.98
C ALA A 241 2.42 -21.79 15.92
N LEU A 242 2.52 -20.82 15.02
CA LEU A 242 3.60 -20.70 14.03
C LEU A 242 4.96 -20.38 14.69
N THR A 243 4.97 -19.74 15.85
CA THR A 243 6.20 -19.45 16.62
C THR A 243 6.52 -20.49 17.70
N LYS A 244 5.53 -21.22 18.25
CA LYS A 244 5.76 -22.24 19.30
C LYS A 244 5.85 -23.69 18.80
N GLY A 245 5.49 -24.00 17.54
CA GLY A 245 5.32 -25.38 17.06
C GLY A 245 6.48 -26.01 16.27
N GLY A 246 7.42 -25.23 15.75
CA GLY A 246 8.55 -25.78 15.01
C GLY A 246 9.59 -24.72 14.72
N ARG A 247 10.75 -24.79 15.38
CA ARG A 247 11.91 -24.02 14.94
C ARG A 247 12.23 -24.48 13.51
N LEU A 248 12.11 -23.56 12.56
CA LEU A 248 12.65 -23.76 11.22
C LEU A 248 14.13 -24.16 11.36
N PRO A 249 14.64 -25.08 10.50
CA PRO A 249 16.07 -25.26 10.39
C PRO A 249 16.76 -23.91 10.16
N PRO A 250 17.95 -23.66 10.72
CA PRO A 250 18.59 -22.33 10.66
C PRO A 250 18.71 -21.75 9.24
N THR A 251 19.02 -22.59 8.24
CA THR A 251 19.12 -22.15 6.83
C THR A 251 17.75 -21.82 6.22
N ALA A 252 16.71 -22.60 6.54
CA ALA A 252 15.33 -22.29 6.14
C ALA A 252 14.82 -21.00 6.80
N GLN A 253 15.13 -20.80 8.08
CA GLN A 253 14.80 -19.56 8.80
C GLN A 253 15.48 -18.34 8.16
N ARG A 254 16.75 -18.48 7.78
CA ARG A 254 17.49 -17.42 7.08
C ARG A 254 16.89 -17.12 5.70
N ALA A 255 16.51 -18.14 4.94
CA ALA A 255 15.84 -17.95 3.65
C ALA A 255 14.50 -17.20 3.80
N ALA A 256 13.68 -17.61 4.79
CA ALA A 256 12.44 -16.91 5.12
C ALA A 256 12.66 -15.46 5.53
N LEU A 257 13.70 -15.18 6.32
CA LEU A 257 14.06 -13.83 6.75
C LEU A 257 14.50 -12.94 5.57
N LEU A 258 15.36 -13.46 4.68
CA LEU A 258 15.82 -12.70 3.51
C LEU A 258 14.66 -12.31 2.59
N LEU A 259 13.81 -13.28 2.24
CA LEU A 259 12.64 -13.00 1.40
C LEU A 259 11.67 -12.05 2.11
N ARG A 260 11.44 -12.23 3.41
CA ARG A 260 10.59 -11.33 4.18
C ARG A 260 11.13 -9.90 4.18
N ASN A 261 12.43 -9.72 4.35
CA ASN A 261 13.06 -8.39 4.31
C ASN A 261 12.92 -7.76 2.93
N ALA A 262 13.10 -8.54 1.86
CA ALA A 262 12.82 -8.07 0.50
C ALA A 262 11.37 -7.60 0.34
N MET A 263 10.40 -8.37 0.83
CA MET A 263 8.98 -8.01 0.78
C MET A 263 8.63 -6.80 1.65
N LEU A 264 9.34 -6.59 2.77
CA LEU A 264 9.24 -5.36 3.56
C LEU A 264 9.79 -4.14 2.81
N VAL A 265 10.89 -4.29 2.08
CA VAL A 265 11.44 -3.21 1.24
C VAL A 265 10.45 -2.87 0.12
N VAL A 266 9.90 -3.88 -0.56
CA VAL A 266 8.84 -3.69 -1.58
C VAL A 266 7.61 -3.00 -0.96
N ARG A 267 7.13 -3.47 0.20
CA ARG A 267 6.03 -2.82 0.93
C ARG A 267 6.36 -1.38 1.30
N GLY A 268 7.63 -1.11 1.60
CA GLY A 268 8.18 0.20 1.90
C GLY A 268 7.99 1.22 0.78
N ALA A 269 7.73 0.78 -0.46
CA ALA A 269 7.30 1.67 -1.54
C ALA A 269 5.98 2.39 -1.22
N GLY A 270 5.18 1.88 -0.27
CA GLY A 270 4.04 2.63 0.27
C GLY A 270 4.43 3.98 0.90
N SER A 271 5.67 4.13 1.38
CA SER A 271 6.19 5.39 1.95
C SER A 271 6.78 6.29 0.87
N LEU A 272 6.22 7.49 0.74
CA LEU A 272 6.72 8.54 -0.16
C LEU A 272 8.18 8.91 0.12
N GLU A 273 8.59 8.78 1.38
CA GLU A 273 9.93 9.20 1.77
C GLU A 273 11.03 8.33 1.17
N ARG A 274 10.70 7.07 0.89
CA ARG A 274 11.67 6.04 0.49
C ARG A 274 11.52 5.62 -0.95
N LEU A 275 10.40 5.97 -1.57
CA LEU A 275 10.01 5.49 -2.89
C LEU A 275 11.11 5.48 -3.94
N HIS A 276 11.88 6.57 -4.01
CA HIS A 276 12.92 6.81 -5.00
C HIS A 276 14.23 6.03 -4.73
N THR A 277 14.34 5.34 -3.60
CA THR A 277 15.59 4.67 -3.19
C THR A 277 15.49 3.15 -3.14
N LEU A 278 14.31 2.58 -3.33
CA LEU A 278 14.07 1.15 -3.16
C LEU A 278 14.45 0.38 -4.45
N PRO A 279 15.34 -0.62 -4.39
CA PRO A 279 15.72 -1.44 -5.54
C PRO A 279 14.68 -2.54 -5.81
N THR A 280 13.42 -2.15 -6.03
CA THR A 280 12.28 -3.09 -6.14
C THR A 280 12.42 -4.04 -7.32
N HIS A 281 12.89 -3.53 -8.46
CA HIS A 281 13.15 -4.34 -9.67
C HIS A 281 14.25 -5.36 -9.41
N GLU A 282 15.40 -4.93 -8.88
CA GLU A 282 16.52 -5.82 -8.62
C GLU A 282 16.19 -6.83 -7.52
N LEU A 283 15.36 -6.47 -6.53
CA LEU A 283 14.84 -7.42 -5.53
C LEU A 283 13.97 -8.48 -6.19
N ALA A 284 12.99 -8.09 -7.01
CA ALA A 284 12.13 -9.04 -7.70
C ALA A 284 12.94 -10.02 -8.55
N HIS A 285 13.90 -9.50 -9.32
CA HIS A 285 14.82 -10.28 -10.13
C HIS A 285 15.68 -11.25 -9.29
N THR A 286 16.24 -10.77 -8.16
CA THR A 286 17.07 -11.58 -7.25
C THR A 286 16.31 -12.79 -6.70
N PHE A 287 15.01 -12.62 -6.43
CA PHE A 287 14.14 -13.64 -5.86
C PHE A 287 13.25 -14.32 -6.91
N ALA A 288 13.53 -14.16 -8.21
CA ALA A 288 12.79 -14.86 -9.26
C ALA A 288 12.66 -16.36 -8.93
N GLU A 289 11.44 -16.89 -9.07
CA GLU A 289 11.09 -18.29 -8.76
C GLU A 289 11.22 -18.69 -7.27
N ALA A 290 11.26 -17.73 -6.34
CA ALA A 290 11.43 -18.04 -4.91
C ALA A 290 10.36 -18.98 -4.33
N GLY A 291 9.12 -18.92 -4.81
CA GLY A 291 8.04 -19.84 -4.45
C GLY A 291 8.40 -21.28 -4.79
N SER A 292 8.68 -21.53 -6.07
CA SER A 292 9.08 -22.84 -6.58
C SER A 292 10.36 -23.37 -5.91
N ASP A 293 11.36 -22.50 -5.74
CA ASP A 293 12.64 -22.84 -5.11
C ASP A 293 12.49 -23.21 -3.63
N LEU A 294 11.74 -22.41 -2.86
CA LEU A 294 11.48 -22.68 -1.44
C LEU A 294 10.69 -23.99 -1.26
N LEU A 295 9.72 -24.24 -2.13
CA LEU A 295 8.95 -25.47 -2.14
C LEU A 295 9.82 -26.70 -2.45
N SER A 296 10.70 -26.59 -3.44
CA SER A 296 11.69 -27.62 -3.77
C SER A 296 12.66 -27.89 -2.61
N ALA A 297 13.21 -26.83 -2.01
CA ALA A 297 14.13 -26.93 -0.89
C ALA A 297 13.47 -27.54 0.37
N GLY A 298 12.28 -27.07 0.73
CA GLY A 298 11.54 -27.53 1.91
C GLY A 298 11.09 -28.99 1.82
N THR A 299 10.85 -29.49 0.60
CA THR A 299 10.44 -30.89 0.37
C THR A 299 11.61 -31.86 0.19
N SER A 300 12.85 -31.34 0.08
CA SER A 300 14.06 -32.14 -0.06
C SER A 300 14.34 -33.05 1.15
N PHE A 301 14.98 -34.20 0.89
CA PHE A 301 15.55 -35.04 1.94
C PHE A 301 16.78 -34.37 2.59
N ARG A 302 17.56 -33.61 1.81
CA ARG A 302 18.71 -32.83 2.26
C ARG A 302 18.33 -31.35 2.39
N ARG A 303 17.30 -31.07 3.18
CA ARG A 303 16.68 -29.75 3.37
C ARG A 303 17.71 -28.65 3.62
N ASP A 304 18.57 -28.81 4.62
CA ASP A 304 19.52 -27.76 5.01
C ASP A 304 20.49 -27.41 3.87
N ALA A 305 21.01 -28.42 3.16
CA ALA A 305 21.88 -28.21 2.01
C ALA A 305 21.12 -27.60 0.81
N ALA A 306 19.84 -27.92 0.63
CA ALA A 306 19.01 -27.33 -0.41
C ALA A 306 18.73 -25.85 -0.12
N PHE A 307 18.37 -25.50 1.12
CA PHE A 307 18.23 -24.10 1.53
C PHE A 307 19.56 -23.34 1.46
N GLN A 308 20.69 -23.97 1.80
CA GLN A 308 21.99 -23.32 1.66
C GLN A 308 22.28 -22.97 0.19
N ARG A 309 22.07 -23.91 -0.75
CA ARG A 309 22.23 -23.61 -2.19
C ARG A 309 21.29 -22.51 -2.67
N LEU A 310 20.06 -22.47 -2.15
CA LEU A 310 19.11 -21.40 -2.47
C LEU A 310 19.60 -20.04 -1.97
N LEU A 311 20.11 -19.98 -0.74
CA LEU A 311 20.71 -18.76 -0.20
C LEU A 311 21.91 -18.31 -1.05
N ASP A 312 22.76 -19.24 -1.45
CA ASP A 312 23.92 -18.93 -2.30
C ASP A 312 23.48 -18.43 -3.68
N LYS A 313 22.42 -19.02 -4.28
CA LYS A 313 21.78 -18.55 -5.53
C LYS A 313 21.33 -17.09 -5.40
N TRP A 314 20.52 -16.78 -4.38
CA TRP A 314 20.00 -15.42 -4.19
C TRP A 314 21.11 -14.40 -3.89
N LEU A 315 22.10 -14.75 -3.08
CA LEU A 315 23.21 -13.85 -2.78
C LEU A 315 24.12 -13.62 -3.98
N ALA A 316 24.29 -14.61 -4.87
CA ALA A 316 25.04 -14.46 -6.12
C ALA A 316 24.28 -13.61 -7.15
N ALA A 317 22.95 -13.67 -7.17
CA ALA A 317 22.10 -12.87 -8.05
C ALA A 317 21.89 -11.42 -7.55
N ALA A 318 22.08 -11.17 -6.25
CA ALA A 318 21.84 -9.86 -5.65
C ALA A 318 22.79 -8.78 -6.18
N SER A 319 22.22 -7.69 -6.68
CA SER A 319 22.99 -6.51 -7.09
C SER A 319 23.63 -5.79 -5.89
N PRO A 320 24.67 -4.96 -6.10
CA PRO A 320 25.24 -4.13 -5.04
C PRO A 320 24.23 -3.23 -4.32
N ARG A 321 23.14 -2.84 -5.00
CA ARG A 321 22.04 -2.06 -4.40
C ARG A 321 21.16 -2.91 -3.49
N VAL A 322 20.99 -4.19 -3.78
CA VAL A 322 20.15 -5.12 -3.02
C VAL A 322 20.88 -5.66 -1.78
N LEU A 323 22.19 -5.92 -1.89
CA LEU A 323 22.98 -6.55 -0.82
C LEU A 323 22.86 -5.87 0.56
N PRO A 324 22.87 -4.54 0.70
CA PRO A 324 22.67 -3.87 1.99
C PRO A 324 21.33 -4.25 2.65
N HIS A 325 20.26 -4.34 1.86
CA HIS A 325 18.93 -4.71 2.35
C HIS A 325 18.85 -6.18 2.78
N LEU A 326 19.60 -7.07 2.12
CA LEU A 326 19.67 -8.49 2.49
C LEU A 326 20.54 -8.76 3.71
N LYS A 327 21.53 -7.91 3.96
CA LYS A 327 22.46 -8.05 5.10
C LYS A 327 21.90 -7.45 6.40
N SER A 328 20.89 -6.57 6.33
CA SER A 328 20.26 -6.01 7.52
C SER A 328 19.54 -7.11 8.32
N THR A 329 20.04 -7.37 9.53
CA THR A 329 19.39 -8.25 10.50
C THR A 329 18.29 -7.54 11.30
N GLU A 330 18.24 -6.21 11.22
CA GLU A 330 17.30 -5.40 11.97
C GLU A 330 16.05 -5.10 11.13
N LEU A 331 14.90 -5.48 11.67
CA LEU A 331 13.57 -5.21 11.10
C LEU A 331 13.25 -3.71 10.95
N THR A 332 14.01 -2.87 11.65
CA THR A 332 13.77 -1.44 11.83
C THR A 332 14.81 -0.57 11.13
N ALA A 333 16.04 -1.07 10.93
CA ALA A 333 17.07 -0.37 10.18
C ALA A 333 16.88 -0.66 8.69
N PHE A 334 16.00 0.12 8.07
CA PHE A 334 16.14 0.34 6.64
C PHE A 334 17.48 1.05 6.44
N PRO A 335 18.38 0.54 5.58
CA PRO A 335 19.62 1.24 5.30
C PRO A 335 19.32 2.66 4.83
N ASP A 336 20.26 3.58 5.08
CA ASP A 336 20.13 4.98 4.72
C ASP A 336 19.61 5.13 3.28
N ALA A 337 18.65 6.04 3.11
CA ALA A 337 18.10 6.34 1.80
C ALA A 337 19.24 6.61 0.81
N LEU A 338 19.19 5.99 -0.39
CA LEU A 338 20.10 6.35 -1.46
C LEU A 338 20.09 7.89 -1.63
N PRO A 339 21.25 8.52 -1.87
CA PRO A 339 21.30 9.95 -2.04
C PRO A 339 20.36 10.39 -3.15
N GLN A 340 19.62 11.47 -2.92
CA GLN A 340 18.75 12.02 -3.96
C GLN A 340 19.58 12.45 -5.17
N PRO A 341 19.06 12.29 -6.40
CA PRO A 341 19.68 12.85 -7.58
C PRO A 341 19.91 14.36 -7.41
N VAL A 342 21.15 14.80 -7.59
CA VAL A 342 21.55 16.22 -7.47
C VAL A 342 21.19 16.98 -8.77
N GLY A 343 20.82 18.26 -8.66
CA GLY A 343 20.48 19.14 -9.80
C GLY A 343 18.98 19.40 -9.93
N PRO A 344 18.46 20.09 -10.96
CA PRO A 344 17.01 20.17 -11.24
C PRO A 344 16.49 18.88 -11.90
N PRO A 345 15.18 18.57 -11.81
CA PRO A 345 14.57 17.45 -12.56
C PRO A 345 14.70 17.67 -14.07
N ASP A 346 14.83 16.58 -14.84
CA ASP A 346 14.77 16.65 -16.30
C ASP A 346 13.37 17.15 -16.71
N PRO A 347 13.26 18.21 -17.54
CA PRO A 347 11.97 18.70 -18.04
C PRO A 347 11.13 17.64 -18.76
N GLN A 348 11.73 16.58 -19.29
CA GLN A 348 11.06 15.44 -19.93
C GLN A 348 10.55 14.39 -18.94
N SER A 349 10.81 14.54 -17.64
CA SER A 349 10.29 13.64 -16.61
C SER A 349 8.76 13.68 -16.57
N GLN A 350 8.14 12.57 -16.17
CA GLN A 350 6.68 12.48 -16.05
C GLN A 350 6.26 12.53 -14.58
N LEU A 351 5.18 13.27 -14.28
CA LEU A 351 4.59 13.27 -12.94
C LEU A 351 3.84 11.96 -12.69
N LEU A 352 4.23 11.27 -11.63
CA LEU A 352 3.64 9.98 -11.22
C LEU A 352 2.77 10.13 -9.98
N LEU A 353 3.18 11.02 -9.08
CA LEU A 353 2.48 11.29 -7.83
C LEU A 353 2.72 12.74 -7.40
N ALA A 354 1.66 13.39 -6.93
CA ALA A 354 1.71 14.66 -6.21
C ALA A 354 1.08 14.46 -4.83
N ASP A 355 1.75 14.89 -3.78
CA ASP A 355 1.29 14.77 -2.40
C ASP A 355 1.49 16.09 -1.68
N PHE A 356 0.44 16.53 -1.03
CA PHE A 356 0.43 17.65 -0.11
C PHE A 356 0.05 17.13 1.26
N SER A 357 0.74 17.59 2.30
CA SER A 357 0.40 17.28 3.69
C SER A 357 0.70 18.46 4.58
N THR A 358 -0.23 18.82 5.46
CA THR A 358 0.03 19.74 6.57
C THR A 358 0.48 18.99 7.81
N ALA A 359 1.00 19.72 8.79
CA ALA A 359 1.09 19.24 10.15
C ALA A 359 -0.31 18.76 10.59
N PHE A 360 -0.44 17.47 10.90
CA PHE A 360 -1.68 16.91 11.44
C PHE A 360 -1.32 16.04 12.63
N ASP A 361 -1.84 16.42 13.79
CA ASP A 361 -1.66 15.66 15.01
C ASP A 361 -2.58 14.43 14.96
N TYR A 362 -2.01 13.27 14.62
CA TYR A 362 -2.79 12.04 14.63
C TYR A 362 -3.19 11.62 16.06
N GLY A 363 -2.64 12.20 17.13
CA GLY A 363 -2.81 11.70 18.50
C GLY A 363 -2.24 10.28 18.73
N PHE A 364 -1.78 9.59 17.66
CA PHE A 364 -1.11 8.28 17.71
C PHE A 364 0.41 8.40 17.80
N ALA A 365 0.98 9.47 17.26
CA ALA A 365 2.39 9.79 17.48
C ALA A 365 2.46 10.46 18.85
N GLY A 366 3.18 9.86 19.81
CA GLY A 366 3.38 10.50 21.11
C GLY A 366 3.89 11.93 20.95
N ALA A 367 3.61 12.78 21.95
CA ALA A 367 3.84 14.24 21.97
C ALA A 367 5.27 14.72 21.64
N ASP A 368 6.21 13.81 21.37
CA ASP A 368 7.63 14.10 21.14
C ASP A 368 8.05 14.12 19.66
N HIS A 369 7.14 13.84 18.72
CA HIS A 369 7.42 14.09 17.30
C HIS A 369 6.92 15.48 16.90
N PRO A 370 7.83 16.44 16.60
CA PRO A 370 7.41 17.74 16.13
C PRO A 370 6.54 17.53 14.88
N SER A 371 5.32 18.08 14.93
CA SER A 371 4.38 17.95 13.83
C SER A 371 5.09 18.51 12.58
N PRO A 372 5.26 17.70 11.52
CA PRO A 372 6.03 18.14 10.36
C PRO A 372 5.39 19.41 9.81
N ALA A 373 6.24 20.34 9.38
CA ALA A 373 5.82 21.54 8.68
C ALA A 373 4.95 21.18 7.46
N THR A 374 4.30 22.16 6.83
CA THR A 374 3.53 21.86 5.62
C THR A 374 4.49 21.30 4.56
N THR A 375 4.08 20.30 3.78
CA THR A 375 4.96 19.67 2.79
C THR A 375 4.26 19.50 1.47
N GLY A 376 4.99 19.77 0.40
CA GLY A 376 4.63 19.39 -0.97
C GLY A 376 5.67 18.41 -1.49
N THR A 377 5.22 17.28 -2.02
CA THR A 377 6.06 16.24 -2.60
C THR A 377 5.59 15.90 -4.01
N LEU A 378 6.52 15.89 -4.97
CA LEU A 378 6.32 15.33 -6.31
C LEU A 378 7.20 14.09 -6.47
N ILE A 379 6.66 13.05 -7.10
CA ILE A 379 7.42 11.90 -7.58
C ILE A 379 7.38 11.90 -9.10
N LEU A 380 8.57 11.82 -9.68
CA LEU A 380 8.79 11.91 -11.12
C LEU A 380 9.46 10.64 -11.63
N GLY A 381 9.00 10.14 -12.76
CA GLY A 381 9.70 9.12 -13.54
C GLY A 381 10.62 9.80 -14.54
N ALA A 382 11.92 9.50 -14.47
CA ALA A 382 12.90 10.05 -15.40
C ALA A 382 12.75 9.45 -16.82
N PRO A 383 13.25 10.13 -17.87
CA PRO A 383 13.19 9.63 -19.24
C PRO A 383 13.96 8.32 -19.48
N ASP A 384 14.88 7.96 -18.58
CA ASP A 384 15.61 6.69 -18.63
C ASP A 384 14.75 5.47 -18.25
N HIS A 385 13.53 5.70 -17.78
CA HIS A 385 12.55 4.70 -17.34
C HIS A 385 12.97 3.86 -16.13
N GLN A 386 14.10 4.16 -15.50
CA GLN A 386 14.64 3.38 -14.37
C GLN A 386 14.76 4.23 -13.10
N THR A 387 14.87 5.55 -13.24
CA THR A 387 15.08 6.44 -12.12
C THR A 387 13.77 7.08 -11.68
N LEU A 388 13.41 6.86 -10.41
CA LEU A 388 12.41 7.67 -9.72
C LEU A 388 13.12 8.83 -9.03
N ARG A 389 12.47 9.99 -9.06
CA ARG A 389 12.97 11.18 -8.42
C ARG A 389 11.91 11.78 -7.52
N ARG A 390 12.31 12.11 -6.30
CA ARG A 390 11.49 12.85 -5.34
C ARG A 390 11.90 14.32 -5.33
N ILE A 391 10.92 15.21 -5.34
CA ILE A 391 11.08 16.62 -5.00
C ILE A 391 10.22 16.86 -3.78
N ARG A 392 10.79 17.40 -2.71
CA ARG A 392 10.10 17.77 -1.48
C ARG A 392 10.42 19.23 -1.19
N VAL A 393 9.39 20.01 -0.93
CA VAL A 393 9.50 21.36 -0.36
C VAL A 393 8.80 21.35 0.97
N ASP A 394 9.52 21.74 2.01
CA ASP A 394 8.95 22.02 3.33
C ASP A 394 8.48 23.48 3.33
N ASP A 395 7.30 23.71 3.88
CA ASP A 395 6.51 24.95 3.86
C ASP A 395 6.41 25.60 2.48
N PRO A 396 5.88 24.89 1.46
CA PRO A 396 5.74 25.45 0.14
C PRO A 396 4.81 26.67 0.17
N GLU A 397 5.23 27.77 -0.45
CA GLU A 397 4.38 28.94 -0.71
C GLU A 397 3.33 28.61 -1.77
N ARG A 398 3.63 27.63 -2.64
CA ARG A 398 2.72 27.17 -3.68
C ARG A 398 2.74 25.66 -3.84
N PHE A 399 1.55 25.06 -3.82
CA PHE A 399 1.31 23.70 -4.28
C PHE A 399 0.07 23.71 -5.16
N ALA A 400 0.21 23.37 -6.44
CA ALA A 400 -0.92 23.24 -7.35
C ALA A 400 -0.76 22.01 -8.23
N VAL A 401 -1.85 21.27 -8.43
CA VAL A 401 -1.88 20.12 -9.33
C VAL A 401 -3.20 20.05 -10.08
N ARG A 402 -3.12 19.81 -11.39
CA ARG A 402 -4.25 19.52 -12.27
C ARG A 402 -4.06 18.19 -12.97
N ILE A 403 -5.15 17.63 -13.49
CA ILE A 403 -5.11 16.32 -14.17
C ILE A 403 -4.14 16.31 -15.37
N GLU A 404 -4.04 17.43 -16.10
CA GLU A 404 -3.20 17.56 -17.29
C GLU A 404 -1.72 17.31 -16.99
N ALA A 405 -1.26 17.65 -15.78
CA ALA A 405 0.13 17.48 -15.37
C ALA A 405 0.59 16.02 -15.42
N PHE A 406 -0.33 15.07 -15.21
CA PHE A 406 -0.02 13.65 -15.29
C PHE A 406 0.08 13.18 -16.75
N GLY A 407 -0.57 13.85 -17.69
CA GLY A 407 -0.63 13.46 -19.11
C GLY A 407 0.50 14.01 -19.98
N THR A 408 1.44 14.75 -19.40
CA THR A 408 2.49 15.46 -20.14
C THR A 408 3.84 15.38 -19.41
N THR A 409 4.87 16.01 -19.99
CA THR A 409 6.19 16.17 -19.37
C THR A 409 6.17 17.29 -18.33
N LEU A 410 7.00 17.20 -17.29
CA LEU A 410 7.11 18.18 -16.22
C LEU A 410 7.31 19.61 -16.74
N GLY A 411 8.21 19.81 -17.71
CA GLY A 411 8.47 21.14 -18.27
C GLY A 411 7.29 21.73 -19.03
N ALA A 412 6.42 20.90 -19.61
CA ALA A 412 5.18 21.38 -20.21
C ALA A 412 4.16 21.75 -19.12
N ALA A 413 3.98 20.85 -18.13
CA ALA A 413 3.07 21.04 -17.01
C ALA A 413 3.41 22.27 -16.15
N GLN A 414 4.68 22.61 -16.02
CA GLN A 414 5.11 23.82 -15.33
C GLN A 414 4.83 25.08 -16.14
N ARG A 415 4.99 25.03 -17.47
CA ARG A 415 4.73 26.17 -18.37
C ARG A 415 3.26 26.52 -18.49
N ASP A 416 2.38 25.52 -18.52
CA ASP A 416 0.92 25.73 -18.55
C ASP A 416 0.31 25.93 -17.15
N GLY A 417 1.10 25.77 -16.09
CA GLY A 417 0.68 25.94 -14.72
C GLY A 417 -0.20 24.81 -14.18
N SER A 418 -0.25 23.65 -14.84
CA SER A 418 -0.94 22.46 -14.35
C SER A 418 -0.21 21.77 -13.20
N VAL A 419 1.07 22.05 -12.98
CA VAL A 419 1.79 21.70 -11.75
C VAL A 419 2.65 22.85 -11.26
N ALA A 420 2.60 23.12 -9.96
CA ALA A 420 3.50 24.04 -9.29
C ALA A 420 3.86 23.52 -7.90
N LEU A 421 5.14 23.60 -7.57
CA LEU A 421 5.68 23.34 -6.24
C LEU A 421 6.82 24.33 -6.03
N GLY A 422 6.69 25.21 -5.04
CA GLY A 422 7.62 26.32 -4.80
C GLY A 422 7.61 26.78 -3.36
#